data_AF-A0A955CKR7-F1
#
_entry.id   AF-A0A955CKR7-F1
#
_cell.length_a   1.000
_cell.length_b   1.000
_cell.length_c   1.000
_cell.angle_alpha   90.00
_cell.angle_beta   90.00
_cell.angle_gamma   90.00
#
_symmetry.space_group_name_H-M   'P 1'
#
loop_
_entity.id
_entity.type
_entity.pdbx_description
1 polymer ?
#
loop_
_entity_poly.entity_id
_entity_poly.type
_entity_poly.pdbx_seq_one_letter_code
_entity_poly.pdbx_strand_id
1 'polypeptide(L)'
;MPRILPLTLCVYVTLVMTTRLSLAQPRAIPEPLQPWTDWATWNAGHPNCPSPYNDNSQHICFWPSKLNLQATSNQANWTMSIIVYERARVPLPGDLQTW
;
A
#
# COMPACT_ATOMS: atom_id res chain seq x y z
N MET A 1 -2.56 -52.28 14.65
CA MET A 1 -3.54 -51.19 14.82
C MET A 1 -3.19 -50.06 15.83
N PRO A 2 -2.13 -50.07 16.67
CA PRO A 2 -1.89 -48.96 17.62
C PRO A 2 -1.05 -47.79 17.07
N ARG A 3 -0.40 -47.93 15.91
CA ARG A 3 0.50 -46.91 15.32
C ARG A 3 -0.20 -45.82 14.50
N ILE A 4 -1.47 -46.00 14.13
CA ILE A 4 -2.20 -45.07 13.24
C ILE A 4 -2.89 -43.96 14.06
N LEU A 5 -3.31 -44.26 15.29
CA LEU A 5 -3.94 -43.33 16.23
C LEU A 5 -3.06 -42.11 16.62
N PRO A 6 -1.76 -42.25 16.92
CA PRO A 6 -0.92 -41.08 17.21
C PRO A 6 -0.66 -40.23 15.96
N LEU A 7 -0.66 -40.85 14.78
CA LEU A 7 -0.37 -40.17 13.52
C LEU A 7 -1.56 -39.31 13.07
N THR A 8 -2.79 -39.83 13.21
CA THR A 8 -4.01 -39.04 12.97
C THR A 8 -4.18 -37.92 14.00
N LEU A 9 -3.84 -38.16 15.27
CA LEU A 9 -3.83 -37.13 16.31
C LEU A 9 -2.82 -36.01 16.00
N CYS A 10 -1.60 -36.37 15.60
CA CYS A 10 -0.57 -35.40 15.20
C CYS A 10 -1.03 -34.54 14.01
N VAL A 11 -1.58 -35.16 12.95
CA VAL A 11 -2.08 -34.44 11.78
C VAL A 11 -3.22 -33.49 12.17
N TYR A 12 -4.13 -33.93 13.04
CA TYR A 12 -5.21 -33.09 13.54
C TYR A 12 -4.71 -31.90 14.36
N VAL A 13 -3.75 -32.11 15.27
CA VAL A 13 -3.12 -31.04 16.06
C VAL A 13 -2.39 -30.03 15.18
N THR A 14 -1.65 -30.49 14.16
CA THR A 14 -0.99 -29.59 13.21
C THR A 14 -1.99 -28.79 12.37
N LEU A 15 -3.10 -29.40 11.96
CA LEU A 15 -4.15 -28.71 11.20
C LEU A 15 -4.80 -27.60 12.05
N VAL A 16 -5.12 -27.87 13.32
CA VAL A 16 -5.72 -26.89 14.24
C VAL A 16 -4.75 -25.74 14.59
N MET A 17 -3.44 -25.99 14.64
CA MET A 17 -2.46 -24.93 14.94
C MET A 17 -2.18 -23.96 13.78
N THR A 18 -2.50 -24.32 12.54
CA THR A 18 -2.20 -23.48 11.36
C THR A 18 -3.22 -22.36 11.10
N THR A 19 -4.37 -22.35 11.78
CA THR A 19 -5.40 -21.30 11.58
C THR A 19 -5.10 -20.04 12.39
N ARG A 20 -4.04 -19.32 12.00
CA ARG A 20 -3.84 -17.91 12.38
C ARG A 20 -4.05 -17.03 11.15
N LEU A 21 -5.29 -16.94 10.65
CA LEU A 21 -5.64 -15.81 9.78
C LEU A 21 -5.72 -14.55 10.64
N SER A 22 -4.59 -13.84 10.73
CA SER A 22 -4.58 -12.50 11.33
C SER A 22 -5.09 -11.52 10.29
N LEU A 23 -6.40 -11.23 10.30
CA LEU A 23 -6.91 -10.04 9.63
C LEU A 23 -6.31 -8.83 10.37
N ALA A 24 -5.43 -8.09 9.71
CA ALA A 24 -4.90 -6.85 10.24
C ALA A 24 -6.07 -5.87 10.44
N GLN A 25 -6.64 -5.83 11.64
CA GLN A 25 -7.66 -4.86 11.98
C GLN A 25 -7.01 -3.48 12.01
N PRO A 26 -7.64 -2.46 11.39
CA PRO A 26 -7.19 -1.08 11.53
C PRO A 26 -7.06 -0.74 13.01
N ARG A 27 -5.93 -0.16 13.41
CA ARG A 27 -5.69 0.21 14.81
C ARG A 27 -6.73 1.28 15.18
N ALA A 28 -7.68 0.93 16.03
CA ALA A 28 -8.74 1.86 16.42
C ALA A 28 -8.14 3.05 17.16
N ILE A 29 -8.46 4.27 16.71
CA ILE A 29 -8.05 5.51 17.37
C ILE A 29 -9.04 5.78 18.51
N PRO A 30 -8.58 5.93 19.77
CA PRO A 30 -9.44 6.30 20.88
C PRO A 30 -10.24 7.58 20.61
N GLU A 31 -11.50 7.65 21.05
CA GLU A 31 -12.39 8.80 20.83
C GLU A 31 -11.73 10.16 21.17
N PRO A 32 -11.01 10.32 22.30
CA PRO A 32 -10.38 11.61 22.63
C PRO A 32 -9.30 12.05 21.63
N LEU A 33 -8.74 11.11 20.87
CA LEU A 33 -7.68 11.37 19.88
C LEU A 33 -8.22 11.55 18.46
N GLN A 34 -9.53 11.38 18.22
CA GLN A 34 -10.14 11.61 16.90
C GLN A 34 -9.77 12.96 16.27
N PRO A 35 -9.87 14.11 16.97
CA PRO A 35 -9.50 15.40 16.38
C PRO A 35 -7.99 15.54 16.10
N TRP A 36 -7.15 14.67 16.66
CA TRP A 36 -5.70 14.65 16.50
C TRP A 36 -5.22 13.45 15.69
N THR A 37 -6.10 12.83 14.90
CA THR A 37 -5.81 11.60 14.14
C THR A 37 -4.51 11.72 13.34
N ASP A 38 -4.35 12.79 12.55
CA ASP A 38 -3.17 13.02 11.72
C ASP A 38 -1.87 13.09 12.54
N TRP A 39 -1.93 13.75 13.71
CA TRP A 39 -0.80 13.80 14.62
C TRP A 39 -0.56 12.45 15.31
N ALA A 40 -1.60 11.72 15.68
CA ALA A 40 -1.46 10.43 16.35
C ALA A 40 -0.91 9.33 15.42
N THR A 41 -1.13 9.45 14.10
CA THR A 41 -0.69 8.48 13.09
C THR A 41 0.48 8.95 12.25
N TRP A 42 1.06 10.12 12.52
CA TRP A 42 2.07 10.76 11.66
C TRP A 42 3.29 9.90 11.29
N ASN A 43 3.67 8.94 12.14
CA ASN A 43 4.80 8.02 11.95
C ASN A 43 4.36 6.55 11.77
N ALA A 44 3.07 6.30 11.58
CA ALA A 44 2.53 4.95 11.38
C ALA A 44 2.74 4.41 9.95
N GLY A 45 3.54 5.10 9.12
CA GLY A 45 3.72 4.85 7.71
C GLY A 45 2.69 5.62 6.86
N HIS A 46 2.38 5.07 5.69
CA HIS A 46 1.45 5.65 4.72
C HIS A 46 0.24 4.73 4.52
N PRO A 47 -0.61 4.54 5.55
CA PRO A 47 -1.67 3.53 5.55
C PRO A 47 -2.71 3.77 4.46
N ASN A 48 -2.86 5.01 3.99
CA ASN A 48 -3.80 5.37 2.94
C ASN A 48 -3.21 5.20 1.53
N CYS A 49 -1.90 4.99 1.41
CA CYS A 49 -1.24 4.91 0.12
C CYS A 49 -1.31 3.47 -0.42
N PRO A 50 -1.86 3.29 -1.64
CA PRO A 50 -2.00 1.97 -2.22
C PRO A 50 -0.63 1.36 -2.57
N SER A 51 -0.60 0.03 -2.58
CA SER A 51 0.52 -0.74 -3.11
C SER A 51 0.27 -1.11 -4.58
N PRO A 52 1.30 -1.07 -5.44
CA PRO A 52 1.19 -1.54 -6.81
C PRO A 52 0.97 -3.05 -6.87
N TYR A 53 0.35 -3.52 -7.95
CA TYR A 53 -0.04 -4.92 -8.09
C TYR A 53 1.15 -5.90 -8.07
N ASN A 54 2.34 -5.42 -8.45
CA ASN A 54 3.56 -6.21 -8.60
C ASN A 54 4.48 -6.16 -7.37
N ASP A 55 4.23 -5.26 -6.43
CA ASP A 55 5.03 -5.13 -5.20
C ASP A 55 4.16 -4.64 -4.05
N ASN A 56 3.76 -5.56 -3.17
CA ASN A 56 2.94 -5.24 -2.01
C ASN A 56 3.72 -4.59 -0.86
N SER A 57 5.06 -4.54 -0.93
CA SER A 57 5.91 -3.90 0.06
C SER A 57 6.09 -2.41 -0.22
N GLN A 58 5.83 -2.00 -1.45
CA GLN A 58 5.86 -0.60 -1.87
C GLN A 58 4.52 0.07 -1.57
N HIS A 59 4.57 1.33 -1.14
CA HIS A 59 3.40 2.21 -1.01
C HIS A 59 3.65 3.48 -1.83
N ILE A 60 2.77 3.78 -2.78
CA ILE A 60 2.91 4.95 -3.65
C ILE A 60 1.78 5.93 -3.35
N CYS A 61 2.12 7.06 -2.75
CA CYS A 61 1.16 8.07 -2.31
C CYS A 61 0.71 9.05 -3.41
N PHE A 62 1.36 9.00 -4.57
CA PHE A 62 0.96 9.75 -5.76
C PHE A 62 0.71 8.75 -6.88
N TRP A 63 -0.52 8.62 -7.35
CA TRP A 63 -0.86 7.69 -8.43
C TRP A 63 -1.00 8.46 -9.74
N PRO A 64 -0.04 8.35 -10.68
CA PRO A 64 -0.16 8.97 -11.98
C PRO A 64 -1.32 8.34 -12.75
N SER A 65 -2.14 9.16 -13.37
CA SER A 65 -3.21 8.71 -14.26
C SER A 65 -2.93 9.19 -15.67
N LYS A 66 -3.93 9.72 -16.36
CA LYS A 66 -3.82 10.18 -17.74
C LYS A 66 -2.80 11.32 -17.86
N LEU A 67 -1.83 11.12 -18.75
CA LEU A 67 -0.94 12.14 -19.26
C LEU A 67 -1.39 12.52 -20.68
N ASN A 68 -1.61 13.80 -20.92
CA ASN A 68 -1.76 14.37 -22.26
C ASN A 68 -0.48 15.14 -22.59
N LEU A 69 0.21 14.75 -23.65
CA LEU A 69 1.48 15.33 -24.08
C LEU A 69 1.36 15.75 -25.55
N GLN A 70 1.72 17.00 -25.83
CA GLN A 70 1.80 17.56 -27.18
C GLN A 70 3.22 18.05 -27.39
N ALA A 71 3.98 17.37 -28.26
CA ALA A 71 5.37 17.69 -28.56
C ALA A 71 5.53 18.11 -30.03
N THR A 72 6.40 19.08 -30.26
CA THR A 72 6.93 19.46 -31.58
C THR A 72 8.44 19.14 -31.62
N SER A 73 9.12 19.52 -32.69
CA SER A 73 10.58 19.36 -32.80
C SER A 73 11.36 20.17 -31.75
N ASN A 74 10.76 21.19 -31.14
CA ASN A 74 11.48 22.17 -30.31
C ASN A 74 10.80 22.47 -28.96
N GLN A 75 9.61 21.93 -28.69
CA GLN A 75 8.90 22.18 -27.43
C GLN A 75 7.93 21.05 -27.10
N ALA A 76 7.55 20.95 -25.83
CA ALA A 76 6.46 20.10 -25.38
C ALA A 76 5.56 20.80 -24.36
N ASN A 77 4.26 20.53 -24.45
CA ASN A 77 3.26 20.94 -23.45
C ASN A 77 2.54 19.70 -22.94
N TRP A 78 2.22 19.68 -21.65
CA TRP A 78 1.55 18.54 -21.06
C TRP A 78 0.54 18.92 -19.97
N THR A 79 -0.40 18.01 -19.74
CA THR A 79 -1.31 18.04 -18.60
C THR A 79 -1.42 16.63 -18.04
N MET A 80 -1.25 16.49 -16.71
CA MET A 80 -1.32 15.20 -16.04
C MET A 80 -2.34 15.25 -14.90
N SER A 81 -3.17 14.22 -14.81
CA SER A 81 -4.03 13.99 -13.64
C SER A 81 -3.34 13.03 -12.67
N ILE A 82 -3.33 13.38 -11.40
CA ILE A 82 -2.69 12.60 -10.33
C ILE A 82 -3.69 12.45 -9.19
N ILE A 83 -3.75 11.26 -8.59
CA ILE A 83 -4.44 11.03 -7.32
C ILE A 83 -3.41 11.10 -6.21
N VAL A 84 -3.61 12.00 -5.23
CA VAL A 84 -2.70 12.19 -4.10
C VAL A 84 -3.42 11.72 -2.83
N TYR A 85 -2.87 10.68 -2.19
CA TYR A 85 -3.43 10.10 -0.97
C TYR A 85 -2.90 10.80 0.27
N GLU A 86 -1.62 11.15 0.27
CA GLU A 86 -0.94 11.87 1.35
C GLU A 86 0.12 12.81 0.75
N ARG A 87 0.76 13.63 1.59
CA ARG A 87 1.84 14.53 1.14
C ARG A 87 2.95 13.71 0.45
N ALA A 88 3.09 13.90 -0.86
CA ALA A 88 4.02 13.17 -1.70
C ALA A 88 4.78 14.10 -2.65
N ARG A 89 5.99 13.69 -3.04
CA ARG A 89 6.73 14.34 -4.13
C ARG A 89 6.25 13.75 -5.45
N VAL A 90 5.73 14.59 -6.32
CA VAL A 90 5.29 14.20 -7.66
C VAL A 90 6.40 14.51 -8.65
N PRO A 91 6.95 13.52 -9.38
CA PRO A 91 7.88 13.78 -10.46
C PRO A 91 7.14 14.43 -11.64
N LEU A 92 7.73 15.47 -12.22
CA LEU A 92 7.24 16.04 -13.47
C LEU A 92 7.60 15.10 -14.62
N PRO A 93 6.79 15.00 -15.69
CA PRO A 93 7.13 14.22 -16.87
C PRO A 93 8.41 14.75 -17.54
N GLY A 94 9.43 13.91 -17.69
CA GLY A 94 10.73 14.25 -18.27
C GLY A 94 11.85 14.38 -17.23
N ASP A 95 13.00 14.94 -17.64
CA ASP A 95 14.19 15.12 -16.79
C ASP A 95 15.05 16.33 -17.22
N LEU A 96 16.20 16.57 -16.61
CA LEU A 96 17.05 17.73 -16.97
C LEU A 96 17.57 17.73 -18.42
N GLN A 97 17.41 16.65 -19.19
CA GLN A 97 17.91 16.51 -20.56
C GLN A 97 16.81 16.48 -21.63
N THR A 98 15.55 16.27 -21.22
CA THR A 98 14.46 15.89 -22.14
C THR A 98 13.29 16.91 -22.13
N TRP A 99 13.56 18.18 -21.86
CA TRP A 99 12.56 19.27 -21.88
C TRP A 99 12.79 20.26 -23.02
#